data_AF-A0A1I3PB32-F1
#
_entry.id   AF-A0A1I3PB32-F1
#
_cell.length_a   1.000
_cell.length_b   1.000
_cell.length_c   1.000
_cell.angle_alpha   90.00
_cell.angle_beta   90.00
_cell.angle_gamma   90.00
#
_symmetry.space_group_name_H-M   'P 1'
#
loop_
_entity.id
_entity.type
_entity.pdbx_description
1 polymer ?
#
loop_
_entity_poly.entity_id
_entity_poly.type
_entity_poly.pdbx_seq_one_letter_code
_entity_poly.pdbx_strand_id
1 'polypeptide(L)'
;MRAYVQQGSQEDFNFLSLDQTAHWFWERGYEVIRFDYPELGAGVLDRGLRQFSEETIVAGGVGTIREALQRAGRPLPENLDLPQCLDNWIGRRFWTSTLDEIRSLVEANAGLLPVHVKPLRHHKKFKGRVIAEFRDLIPTADIDGEMPVLVQEVVRFASEWRASVFRGRIVHVGNYAGDPLLFPDANRMQGALKAFVSPPVACAMDWGVTEAGETLLVEVNDAFALGAYGIRGSIYTAMIEARWRQLMGLADNGVGEWLSM
;
A
#
# COMPACT_ATOMS: atom_id res chain seq x y z
N MET A 1 -26.00 3.51 -1.25
CA MET A 1 -24.69 3.44 -0.53
C MET A 1 -24.05 4.82 -0.52
N ARG A 2 -23.27 5.11 0.51
CA ARG A 2 -22.51 6.35 0.69
C ARG A 2 -21.02 6.08 0.61
N ALA A 3 -20.30 6.89 -0.14
CA ALA A 3 -18.85 6.89 -0.18
C ALA A 3 -18.33 8.16 0.50
N TYR A 4 -17.77 8.01 1.70
CA TYR A 4 -17.05 9.06 2.38
C TYR A 4 -15.63 9.10 1.83
N VAL A 5 -15.28 10.17 1.11
CA VAL A 5 -13.96 10.31 0.51
C VAL A 5 -13.25 11.50 1.15
N GLN A 6 -12.08 11.24 1.73
CA GLN A 6 -11.26 12.27 2.38
C GLN A 6 -10.94 13.42 1.42
N GLN A 7 -11.08 14.66 1.87
CA GLN A 7 -10.58 15.85 1.17
C GLN A 7 -9.06 15.96 1.37
N GLY A 8 -8.37 16.26 0.27
CA GLY A 8 -6.98 16.70 0.33
C GLY A 8 -6.92 18.22 0.33
N SER A 9 -5.87 18.80 0.89
CA SER A 9 -5.53 20.19 0.57
C SER A 9 -4.93 20.26 -0.84
N GLN A 10 -5.08 21.38 -1.56
CA GLN A 10 -4.44 21.51 -2.88
C GLN A 10 -2.89 21.42 -2.83
N GLU A 11 -2.32 21.58 -1.63
CA GLU A 11 -0.89 21.44 -1.36
C GLU A 11 -0.49 19.96 -1.13
N ASP A 12 -1.45 19.05 -0.93
CA ASP A 12 -1.20 17.62 -0.78
C ASP A 12 -1.01 16.92 -2.12
N PHE A 13 0.08 16.17 -2.27
CA PHE A 13 0.33 15.32 -3.43
C PHE A 13 -0.77 14.27 -3.69
N ASN A 14 -1.61 13.98 -2.69
CA ASN A 14 -2.74 13.04 -2.81
C ASN A 14 -4.05 13.71 -3.26
N PHE A 15 -4.10 15.04 -3.38
CA PHE A 15 -5.31 15.81 -3.71
C PHE A 15 -6.03 15.26 -4.95
N LEU A 16 -5.32 15.19 -6.07
CA LEU A 16 -5.87 14.71 -7.34
C LEU A 16 -6.35 13.26 -7.26
N SER A 17 -5.64 12.41 -6.50
CA SER A 17 -6.03 11.01 -6.30
C SER A 17 -7.36 10.90 -5.55
N LEU A 18 -7.56 11.71 -4.51
CA LEU A 18 -8.79 11.72 -3.72
C LEU A 18 -9.98 12.28 -4.51
N ASP A 19 -9.76 13.32 -5.32
CA ASP A 19 -10.81 13.86 -6.19
C ASP A 19 -11.21 12.88 -7.31
N GLN A 20 -10.24 12.20 -7.92
CA GLN A 20 -10.53 11.13 -8.87
C GLN A 20 -11.29 9.98 -8.18
N THR A 21 -10.89 9.60 -6.97
CA THR A 21 -11.60 8.58 -6.18
C THR A 21 -13.06 8.97 -5.96
N ALA A 22 -13.31 10.21 -5.54
CA ALA A 22 -14.65 10.76 -5.36
C ALA A 22 -15.46 10.72 -6.67
N HIS A 23 -14.89 11.19 -7.77
CA HIS A 23 -15.54 11.16 -9.08
C HIS A 23 -15.93 9.73 -9.50
N TRP A 24 -15.03 8.76 -9.36
CA TRP A 24 -15.31 7.38 -9.79
C TRP A 24 -16.30 6.64 -8.88
N PHE A 25 -16.41 7.00 -7.60
CA PHE A 25 -17.53 6.53 -6.77
C PHE A 25 -18.86 7.15 -7.22
N TRP A 26 -18.87 8.44 -7.56
CA TRP A 26 -20.07 9.10 -8.09
C TRP A 26 -20.53 8.50 -9.43
N GLU A 27 -19.61 8.27 -10.37
CA GLU A 27 -19.88 7.58 -11.65
C GLU A 27 -20.48 6.17 -11.44
N ARG A 28 -20.13 5.52 -10.33
CA ARG A 28 -20.68 4.21 -9.94
C ARG A 28 -22.00 4.31 -9.17
N GLY A 29 -22.59 5.51 -9.05
CA GLY A 29 -23.90 5.74 -8.45
C GLY A 29 -23.92 5.92 -6.93
N TYR A 30 -22.78 6.20 -6.30
CA TYR A 30 -22.71 6.42 -4.85
C TYR A 30 -23.06 7.86 -4.50
N GLU A 31 -23.73 8.06 -3.37
CA GLU A 31 -23.78 9.37 -2.72
C GLU A 31 -22.37 9.65 -2.17
N VAL A 32 -21.65 10.60 -2.77
CA VAL A 32 -20.29 10.93 -2.37
C VAL A 32 -20.31 12.07 -1.37
N ILE A 33 -19.77 11.83 -0.19
CA ILE A 33 -19.65 12.81 0.90
C ILE A 33 -18.16 13.08 1.11
N ARG A 34 -17.76 14.35 0.94
CA ARG A 34 -16.39 14.78 1.18
C ARG A 34 -16.24 15.15 2.65
N PHE A 35 -15.13 14.76 3.29
CA PHE A 35 -14.85 15.08 4.69
C PHE A 35 -13.36 15.36 4.94
N ASP A 36 -13.05 16.16 5.96
CA ASP A 36 -11.69 16.42 6.41
C ASP A 36 -11.27 15.47 7.55
N TYR A 37 -9.97 15.23 7.70
CA TYR A 37 -9.45 14.33 8.74
C TYR A 37 -9.92 14.66 10.17
N PRO A 38 -10.00 15.95 10.60
CA PRO A 38 -10.54 16.29 11.91
C PRO A 38 -12.01 15.91 12.12
N GLU A 39 -12.85 15.91 11.07
CA GLU A 39 -14.26 15.49 11.19
C GLU A 39 -14.38 13.98 11.48
N LEU A 40 -13.48 13.18 10.91
CA LEU A 40 -13.37 11.76 11.26
C LEU A 40 -12.98 11.60 12.73
N GLY A 41 -11.96 12.34 13.20
CA GLY A 41 -11.54 12.33 14.60
C GLY A 41 -12.64 12.80 15.58
N ALA A 42 -13.50 13.71 15.14
CA ALA A 42 -14.66 14.18 15.90
C ALA A 42 -15.85 13.20 15.89
N GLY A 43 -15.79 12.14 15.08
CA GLY A 43 -16.83 11.10 15.04
C GLY A 43 -18.02 11.39 14.15
N VAL A 44 -17.90 12.33 13.21
CA VAL A 44 -18.98 12.68 12.28
C VAL A 44 -19.46 11.46 11.48
N LEU A 45 -18.55 10.51 11.20
CA LEU A 45 -18.83 9.30 10.43
C LEU A 45 -19.30 8.11 11.29
N ASP A 46 -19.28 8.19 12.63
CA ASP A 46 -19.46 7.03 13.53
C ASP A 46 -20.81 6.34 13.33
N ARG A 47 -21.86 7.12 13.07
CA ARG A 47 -23.19 6.57 12.78
C ARG A 47 -23.16 5.67 11.55
N GLY A 48 -22.54 6.11 10.46
CA GLY A 48 -22.38 5.32 9.23
C GLY A 48 -21.53 4.08 9.48
N LEU A 49 -20.36 4.27 10.10
CA LEU A 49 -19.41 3.20 10.40
C LEU A 49 -19.99 2.07 11.27
N ARG A 50 -20.84 2.41 12.25
CA ARG A 50 -21.34 1.46 13.25
C ARG A 50 -22.75 0.95 12.97
N GLN A 51 -23.67 1.80 12.52
CA GLN A 51 -25.08 1.44 12.35
C GLN A 51 -25.42 1.11 10.89
N PHE A 52 -24.69 1.65 9.93
CA PHE A 52 -24.96 1.50 8.49
C PHE A 52 -23.72 1.00 7.74
N SER A 53 -22.99 0.05 8.34
CA SER A 53 -21.69 -0.41 7.84
C SER A 53 -21.75 -1.02 6.43
N GLU A 54 -22.84 -1.70 6.09
CA GLU A 54 -23.04 -2.27 4.74
C GLU A 54 -23.25 -1.21 3.65
N GLU A 55 -23.68 -0.02 4.05
CA GLU A 55 -23.96 1.10 3.16
C GLU A 55 -22.87 2.17 3.17
N THR A 56 -21.85 2.02 4.02
CA THR A 56 -20.83 3.04 4.28
C THR A 56 -19.47 2.58 3.78
N ILE A 57 -18.92 3.29 2.79
CA ILE A 57 -17.54 3.14 2.32
C ILE A 57 -16.72 4.34 2.78
N VAL A 58 -15.49 4.11 3.26
CA VAL A 58 -14.52 5.18 3.51
C VAL A 58 -13.32 5.00 2.58
N ALA A 59 -12.93 6.07 1.91
CA ALA A 59 -11.75 6.13 1.07
C ALA A 59 -10.87 7.32 1.47
N GLY A 60 -9.56 7.09 1.57
CA GLY A 60 -8.62 8.11 2.02
C GLY A 60 -7.20 7.57 2.12
N GLY A 61 -6.32 8.34 2.74
CA GLY A 61 -4.96 7.88 3.05
C GLY A 61 -4.93 6.80 4.13
N VAL A 62 -3.77 6.16 4.28
CA VAL A 62 -3.56 5.08 5.27
C VAL A 62 -4.00 5.47 6.68
N GLY A 63 -3.68 6.68 7.15
CA GLY A 63 -4.10 7.16 8.48
C GLY A 63 -5.62 7.21 8.63
N THR A 64 -6.31 7.75 7.62
CA THR A 64 -7.78 7.86 7.56
C THR A 64 -8.46 6.51 7.64
N ILE A 65 -7.99 5.52 6.89
CA ILE A 65 -8.58 4.18 6.91
C ILE A 65 -8.35 3.51 8.27
N ARG A 66 -7.16 3.64 8.85
CA ARG A 66 -6.87 3.06 10.18
C ARG A 66 -7.73 3.68 11.27
N GLU A 67 -7.85 5.00 11.30
CA GLU A 67 -8.73 5.72 12.23
C GLU A 67 -10.20 5.28 12.03
N ALA A 68 -10.69 5.24 10.79
CA ALA A 68 -12.07 4.82 10.50
C ALA A 68 -12.36 3.38 10.96
N LEU A 69 -11.42 2.44 10.80
CA LEU A 69 -11.55 1.07 11.32
C LEU A 69 -11.59 1.04 12.85
N GLN A 70 -10.72 1.78 13.52
CA GLN A 70 -10.72 1.89 14.99
C GLN A 70 -12.05 2.44 15.50
N ARG A 71 -12.54 3.51 14.87
CA ARG A 71 -13.84 4.12 15.20
C ARG A 71 -15.01 3.20 14.89
N ALA A 72 -14.90 2.32 13.89
CA ALA A 72 -15.86 1.27 13.61
C ALA A 72 -15.77 0.07 14.59
N GLY A 73 -14.78 0.02 15.48
CA GLY A 73 -14.53 -1.11 16.36
C GLY A 73 -14.00 -2.35 15.62
N ARG A 74 -13.29 -2.15 14.52
CA ARG A 74 -12.72 -3.20 13.67
C ARG A 74 -11.20 -3.32 13.91
N PRO A 75 -10.63 -4.53 13.76
CA PRO A 75 -9.18 -4.71 13.87
C PRO A 75 -8.46 -3.96 12.75
N LEU A 76 -7.24 -3.50 13.05
CA LEU A 76 -6.36 -2.93 12.03
C LEU A 76 -5.75 -4.05 11.19
N PRO A 77 -5.64 -3.88 9.87
CA PRO A 77 -4.95 -4.86 9.03
C PRO A 77 -3.45 -4.92 9.38
N GLU A 78 -2.90 -6.11 9.25
CA GLU A 78 -1.45 -6.33 9.28
C GLU A 78 -0.78 -5.67 8.06
N ASN A 79 0.50 -5.35 8.20
CA ASN A 79 1.28 -4.82 7.09
C ASN A 79 1.66 -5.97 6.15
N LEU A 80 1.30 -5.86 4.86
CA LEU A 80 1.51 -6.93 3.88
C LEU A 80 2.96 -6.99 3.41
N ASP A 81 3.48 -5.85 2.94
CA ASP A 81 4.87 -5.56 2.57
C ASP A 81 5.68 -6.71 1.95
N LEU A 82 6.27 -7.58 2.76
CA LEU A 82 7.04 -8.75 2.33
C LEU A 82 6.49 -10.01 3.01
N PRO A 83 5.41 -10.60 2.48
CA PRO A 83 4.82 -11.80 3.09
C PRO A 83 5.72 -13.01 2.84
N GLN A 84 5.98 -13.78 3.89
CA GLN A 84 6.93 -14.92 3.86
C GLN A 84 6.61 -15.97 2.78
N CYS A 85 5.33 -16.15 2.44
CA CYS A 85 4.92 -17.06 1.37
C CYS A 85 5.46 -16.66 -0.02
N LEU A 86 5.98 -15.44 -0.17
CA LEU A 86 6.54 -14.90 -1.41
C LEU A 86 8.07 -14.76 -1.39
N ASP A 87 8.78 -15.36 -0.43
CA ASP A 87 10.24 -15.26 -0.28
C ASP A 87 11.00 -15.56 -1.58
N ASN A 88 10.55 -16.55 -2.36
CA ASN A 88 11.17 -16.95 -3.63
C ASN A 88 11.11 -15.87 -4.73
N TRP A 89 10.29 -14.83 -4.56
CA TRP A 89 10.13 -13.73 -5.52
C TRP A 89 10.84 -12.45 -5.10
N ILE A 90 11.17 -12.28 -3.82
CA ILE A 90 11.76 -11.04 -3.27
C ILE A 90 13.20 -10.85 -3.76
N GLY A 91 13.96 -11.94 -3.92
CA GLY A 91 15.29 -11.94 -4.55
C GLY A 91 16.38 -11.17 -3.79
N ARG A 92 16.16 -10.88 -2.50
CA ARG A 92 17.08 -10.17 -1.62
C ARG A 92 16.82 -10.57 -0.17
N ARG A 93 17.83 -10.49 0.69
CA ARG A 93 17.64 -10.72 2.13
C ARG A 93 16.90 -9.54 2.74
N PHE A 94 16.02 -9.87 3.69
CA PHE A 94 15.34 -8.90 4.54
C PHE A 94 15.21 -9.44 5.96
N TRP A 95 15.23 -8.54 6.94
CA TRP A 95 15.15 -8.90 8.35
C TRP A 95 14.60 -7.73 9.18
N THR A 96 14.21 -8.02 10.42
CA THR A 96 13.79 -6.99 11.38
C THR A 96 14.96 -6.58 12.27
N SER A 97 15.04 -5.29 12.59
CA SER A 97 16.09 -4.69 13.42
C SER A 97 15.53 -3.47 14.17
N THR A 98 16.36 -2.73 14.90
CA THR A 98 16.02 -1.42 15.48
C THR A 98 16.78 -0.29 14.80
N LEU A 99 16.33 0.97 14.95
CA LEU A 99 17.08 2.12 14.43
C LEU A 99 18.46 2.24 15.09
N ASP A 100 18.59 1.90 16.38
CA ASP A 100 19.87 1.92 17.08
C ASP A 100 20.85 0.87 16.53
N GLU A 101 20.39 -0.35 16.23
CA GLU A 101 21.23 -1.33 15.56
C GLU A 101 21.73 -0.82 14.19
N ILE A 102 20.87 -0.15 13.42
CA ILE A 102 21.27 0.47 12.15
C ILE A 102 22.29 1.59 12.36
N ARG A 103 22.10 2.45 13.36
CA ARG A 103 23.05 3.52 13.71
C ARG A 103 24.41 2.93 14.07
N SER A 104 24.44 1.88 14.89
CA SER A 104 25.68 1.18 15.25
C SER A 104 26.37 0.52 14.05
N LEU A 105 25.62 -0.03 13.08
CA LEU A 105 26.20 -0.57 11.83
C LEU A 105 26.94 0.51 11.03
N VAL A 106 26.38 1.72 10.98
CA VAL A 106 26.99 2.88 10.31
C VAL A 106 28.21 3.38 11.06
N GLU A 107 28.14 3.52 12.38
CA GLU A 107 29.26 3.93 13.22
C GLU A 107 30.45 2.95 13.14
N ALA A 108 30.15 1.65 13.12
CA ALA A 108 31.16 0.59 12.99
C ALA A 108 31.69 0.42 11.55
N ASN A 109 31.14 1.15 10.57
CA ASN A 109 31.41 0.98 9.14
C ASN A 109 31.33 -0.51 8.72
N ALA A 110 30.27 -1.19 9.16
CA ALA A 110 30.10 -2.62 8.94
C ALA A 110 29.86 -2.91 7.45
N GLY A 111 30.44 -4.01 6.95
CA GLY A 111 30.32 -4.42 5.53
C GLY A 111 28.92 -4.86 5.08
N LEU A 112 27.89 -4.67 5.91
CA LEU A 112 26.48 -4.91 5.59
C LEU A 112 25.82 -3.72 4.87
N LEU A 113 26.46 -2.54 4.86
CA LEU A 113 25.95 -1.34 4.19
C LEU A 113 26.30 -1.35 2.68
N PRO A 114 25.45 -0.75 1.81
CA PRO A 114 24.22 -0.04 2.14
C PRO A 114 23.00 -0.95 2.33
N VAL A 115 22.03 -0.50 3.14
CA VAL A 115 20.74 -1.19 3.36
C VAL A 115 19.56 -0.25 3.15
N HIS A 116 18.44 -0.79 2.66
CA HIS A 116 17.16 -0.06 2.63
C HIS A 116 16.39 -0.31 3.93
N VAL A 117 16.06 0.77 4.65
CA VAL A 117 15.42 0.72 5.97
C VAL A 117 14.07 1.43 5.91
N LYS A 118 13.04 0.78 6.45
CA LYS A 118 11.69 1.34 6.59
C LYS A 118 11.02 0.96 7.91
N PRO A 119 10.07 1.74 8.44
CA PRO A 119 9.33 1.36 9.63
C PRO A 119 8.62 0.01 9.46
N LEU A 120 8.70 -0.87 10.46
CA LEU A 120 8.12 -2.22 10.37
C LEU A 120 6.58 -2.22 10.46
N ARG A 121 6.04 -1.52 11.47
CA ARG A 121 4.61 -1.61 11.86
C ARG A 121 3.80 -0.33 11.65
N HIS A 122 4.47 0.83 11.62
CA HIS A 122 3.81 2.13 11.53
C HIS A 122 4.06 2.76 10.17
N HIS A 123 3.04 2.76 9.32
CA HIS A 123 3.13 3.52 8.07
C HIS A 123 3.43 5.00 8.38
N LYS A 124 4.46 5.54 7.72
CA LYS A 124 4.78 6.98 7.61
C LYS A 124 5.39 7.68 8.84
N LYS A 125 6.00 6.99 9.82
CA LYS A 125 6.91 7.68 10.77
C LYS A 125 8.11 8.30 10.04
N PHE A 126 8.63 7.59 9.04
CA PHE A 126 9.54 8.13 8.04
C PHE A 126 9.36 7.36 6.71
N LYS A 127 9.80 7.96 5.60
CA LYS A 127 9.82 7.30 4.29
C LYS A 127 10.98 6.30 4.24
N GLY A 128 10.72 5.09 3.75
CA GLY A 128 11.76 4.09 3.53
C GLY A 128 12.92 4.66 2.72
N ARG A 129 14.15 4.32 3.11
CA ARG A 129 15.35 4.97 2.57
C ARG A 129 16.60 4.10 2.63
N VAL A 130 17.52 4.37 1.72
CA VAL A 130 18.84 3.72 1.70
C VAL A 130 19.75 4.43 2.71
N ILE A 131 20.40 3.65 3.55
CA ILE A 131 21.40 4.09 4.52
C ILE A 131 22.73 3.47 4.11
N ALA A 132 23.67 4.32 3.69
CA ALA A 132 25.02 3.94 3.32
C ALA A 132 26.05 4.53 4.29
N GLU A 133 25.78 5.72 4.83
CA GLU A 133 26.72 6.45 5.68
C GLU A 133 26.01 7.37 6.69
N PHE A 134 26.78 8.01 7.57
CA PHE A 134 26.24 8.79 8.69
C PHE A 134 25.24 9.89 8.27
N ARG A 135 25.48 10.60 7.16
CA ARG A 135 24.55 11.65 6.70
C ARG A 135 23.15 11.12 6.38
N ASP A 136 23.07 9.84 6.02
CA ASP A 136 21.80 9.20 5.72
C ASP A 136 21.01 8.92 7.01
N LEU A 137 21.58 9.08 8.21
CA LEU A 137 20.84 8.93 9.46
C LEU A 137 20.13 10.23 9.89
N ILE A 138 20.49 11.37 9.30
CA ILE A 138 20.01 12.71 9.73
C ILE A 138 18.47 12.80 9.78
N PRO A 139 17.71 12.42 8.72
CA PRO A 139 16.24 12.41 8.78
C PRO A 139 15.59 11.41 9.74
N THR A 140 16.37 10.62 10.47
CA THR A 140 15.88 9.70 11.51
C THR A 140 16.48 10.02 12.88
N ALA A 141 17.17 11.16 13.04
CA ALA A 141 17.88 11.51 14.25
C ALA A 141 16.97 11.79 15.45
N ASP A 142 15.75 12.28 15.20
CA ASP A 142 14.73 12.57 16.21
C ASP A 142 13.81 11.38 16.53
N ILE A 143 14.04 10.24 15.86
CA ILE A 143 13.23 9.04 16.04
C ILE A 143 13.85 8.18 17.14
N ASP A 144 12.99 7.63 17.99
CA ASP A 144 13.35 6.64 19.01
C ASP A 144 14.18 5.49 18.43
N GLY A 145 15.30 5.20 19.06
CA GLY A 145 16.27 4.18 18.65
C GLY A 145 15.73 2.76 18.69
N GLU A 146 14.83 2.48 19.64
CA GLU A 146 14.16 1.18 19.80
C GLU A 146 13.04 0.95 18.77
N MET A 147 12.82 1.90 17.85
CA MET A 147 11.84 1.75 16.79
C MET A 147 12.12 0.51 15.93
N PRO A 148 11.16 -0.44 15.83
CA PRO A 148 11.33 -1.59 14.96
C PRO A 148 11.31 -1.19 13.48
N VAL A 149 12.32 -1.65 12.74
CA VAL A 149 12.48 -1.40 11.31
C VAL A 149 12.59 -2.70 10.53
N LEU A 150 12.11 -2.65 9.29
CA LEU A 150 12.38 -3.65 8.27
C LEU A 150 13.61 -3.19 7.48
N VAL A 151 14.59 -4.08 7.40
CA VAL A 151 15.87 -3.86 6.72
C VAL A 151 15.94 -4.80 5.53
N GLN A 152 16.46 -4.31 4.41
CA GLN A 152 16.56 -5.05 3.16
C GLN A 152 17.90 -4.75 2.49
N GLU A 153 18.47 -5.75 1.82
CA GLU A 153 19.55 -5.49 0.87
C GLU A 153 19.07 -4.57 -0.25
N VAL A 154 19.94 -3.68 -0.73
CA VAL A 154 19.60 -2.76 -1.82
C VAL A 154 19.69 -3.49 -3.15
N VAL A 155 18.58 -3.46 -3.89
CA VAL A 155 18.53 -3.92 -5.28
C VAL A 155 18.35 -2.71 -6.19
N ARG A 156 19.11 -2.67 -7.28
CA ARG A 156 18.94 -1.66 -8.33
C ARG A 156 18.00 -2.21 -9.40
N PHE A 157 16.88 -1.52 -9.58
CA PHE A 157 15.91 -1.83 -10.62
C PHE A 157 16.11 -0.89 -11.80
N ALA A 158 16.21 -1.47 -13.00
CA ALA A 158 16.20 -0.75 -14.27
C ALA A 158 14.77 -0.34 -14.68
N SER A 159 13.75 -1.03 -14.15
CA SER A 159 12.34 -0.71 -14.37
C SER A 159 11.49 -1.15 -13.19
N GLU A 160 10.48 -0.37 -12.82
CA GLU A 160 9.55 -0.67 -11.73
C GLU A 160 8.09 -0.51 -12.13
N TRP A 161 7.27 -1.46 -11.70
CA TRP A 161 5.89 -1.64 -12.13
C TRP A 161 4.99 -1.99 -10.95
N ARG A 162 3.74 -1.55 -11.01
CA ARG A 162 2.69 -1.94 -10.07
C ARG A 162 1.70 -2.85 -10.74
N ALA A 163 1.51 -4.05 -10.19
CA ALA A 163 0.44 -4.96 -10.58
C ALA A 163 -0.72 -4.85 -9.59
N SER A 164 -1.87 -4.36 -10.05
CA SER A 164 -3.10 -4.35 -9.27
C SER A 164 -3.73 -5.73 -9.30
N VAL A 165 -3.94 -6.33 -8.13
CA VAL A 165 -4.55 -7.64 -7.95
C VAL A 165 -5.94 -7.47 -7.39
N PHE A 166 -6.94 -8.04 -8.05
CA PHE A 166 -8.33 -8.02 -7.63
C PHE A 166 -8.97 -9.39 -7.83
N ARG A 167 -9.55 -9.95 -6.76
CA ARG A 167 -10.20 -11.28 -6.74
C ARG A 167 -9.32 -12.39 -7.35
N GLY A 168 -8.06 -12.43 -6.93
CA GLY A 168 -7.11 -13.45 -7.39
C GLY A 168 -6.67 -13.31 -8.84
N ARG A 169 -6.83 -12.13 -9.45
CA ARG A 169 -6.39 -11.84 -10.83
C ARG A 169 -5.57 -10.56 -10.86
N ILE A 170 -4.55 -10.52 -11.71
CA ILE A 170 -3.87 -9.27 -12.08
C ILE A 170 -4.80 -8.54 -13.06
N VAL A 171 -5.32 -7.38 -12.67
CA VAL A 171 -6.30 -6.60 -13.47
C VAL A 171 -5.67 -5.39 -14.16
N HIS A 172 -4.50 -4.96 -13.73
CA HIS A 172 -3.74 -3.87 -14.33
C HIS A 172 -2.26 -4.01 -13.99
N VAL A 173 -1.38 -3.61 -14.92
CA VAL A 173 0.06 -3.50 -14.67
C VAL A 173 0.54 -2.17 -15.26
N GLY A 174 1.10 -1.30 -14.43
CA GLY A 174 1.54 0.05 -14.83
C GLY A 174 2.98 0.33 -14.41
N ASN A 175 3.79 0.86 -15.33
CA ASN A 175 5.14 1.33 -15.03
C ASN A 175 5.06 2.63 -14.20
N TYR A 176 5.94 2.78 -13.23
CA TYR A 176 6.03 4.02 -12.44
C TYR A 176 7.45 4.59 -12.30
N ALA A 177 8.47 3.80 -12.61
CA ALA A 177 9.86 4.27 -12.63
C ALA A 177 10.71 3.43 -13.59
N GLY A 178 11.83 4.00 -14.04
CA GLY A 178 12.78 3.33 -14.93
C GLY A 178 12.27 3.17 -16.37
N ASP A 179 12.83 2.20 -17.09
CA ASP A 179 12.54 1.97 -18.51
C ASP A 179 11.18 1.26 -18.70
N PRO A 180 10.15 1.92 -19.27
CA PRO A 180 8.84 1.32 -19.49
C PRO A 180 8.84 0.23 -20.57
N LEU A 181 9.93 0.03 -21.31
CA LEU A 181 10.07 -1.05 -22.29
C LEU A 181 10.64 -2.33 -21.68
N LEU A 182 11.20 -2.26 -20.48
CA LEU A 182 11.68 -3.42 -19.74
C LEU A 182 10.58 -3.95 -18.81
N PHE A 183 9.71 -4.79 -19.38
CA PHE A 183 8.53 -5.32 -18.69
C PHE A 183 8.87 -6.53 -17.78
N PRO A 184 8.22 -6.69 -16.61
CA PRO A 184 8.44 -7.83 -15.73
C PRO A 184 7.97 -9.15 -16.37
N ASP A 185 8.63 -10.26 -16.03
CA ASP A 185 8.22 -11.59 -16.50
C ASP A 185 6.83 -11.95 -15.95
N ALA A 186 5.86 -11.99 -16.86
CA ALA A 186 4.46 -12.31 -16.55
C ALA A 186 4.29 -13.68 -15.88
N ASN A 187 5.09 -14.69 -16.24
CA ASN A 187 5.02 -16.01 -15.61
C ASN A 187 5.44 -15.95 -14.15
N ARG A 188 6.45 -15.14 -13.84
CA ARG A 188 6.93 -14.92 -12.49
C ARG A 188 5.91 -14.18 -11.65
N MET A 189 5.25 -13.16 -12.20
CA MET A 189 4.14 -12.44 -11.55
C MET A 189 2.96 -13.37 -11.23
N GLN A 190 2.53 -14.18 -12.21
CA GLN A 190 1.45 -15.15 -12.04
C GLN A 190 1.82 -16.26 -11.05
N GLY A 191 3.09 -16.68 -11.04
CA GLY A 191 3.63 -17.65 -10.09
C GLY A 191 3.52 -17.15 -8.64
N ALA A 192 3.89 -15.89 -8.38
CA ALA A 192 3.76 -15.29 -7.06
C ALA A 192 2.31 -15.19 -6.62
N LEU A 193 1.41 -14.73 -7.52
CA LEU A 193 -0.01 -14.64 -7.19
C LEU A 193 -0.60 -16.00 -6.80
N LYS A 194 -0.20 -17.09 -7.48
CA LYS A 194 -0.61 -18.46 -7.12
C LYS A 194 -0.03 -18.93 -5.79
N ALA A 195 1.18 -18.48 -5.45
CA ALA A 195 1.84 -18.84 -4.19
C ALA A 195 1.41 -17.97 -3.01
N PHE A 196 0.73 -16.85 -3.25
CA PHE A 196 0.28 -15.94 -2.21
C PHE A 196 -0.80 -16.62 -1.37
N VAL A 197 -0.46 -16.97 -0.14
CA VAL A 197 -1.39 -17.58 0.82
C VAL A 197 -2.32 -16.51 1.38
N SER A 198 -3.63 -16.74 1.25
CA SER A 198 -4.69 -15.87 1.79
C SER A 198 -4.55 -14.39 1.41
N PRO A 199 -4.40 -14.05 0.12
CA PRO A 199 -4.26 -12.66 -0.29
C PRO A 199 -5.53 -11.87 0.05
N PRO A 200 -5.42 -10.57 0.34
CA PRO A 200 -6.58 -9.69 0.39
C PRO A 200 -7.41 -9.77 -0.89
N VAL A 201 -8.71 -9.46 -0.80
CA VAL A 201 -9.59 -9.44 -1.99
C VAL A 201 -9.08 -8.48 -3.06
N ALA A 202 -8.40 -7.41 -2.64
CA ALA A 202 -7.66 -6.51 -3.50
C ALA A 202 -6.35 -6.06 -2.83
N CYS A 203 -5.27 -6.01 -3.61
CA CYS A 203 -3.97 -5.46 -3.21
C CYS A 203 -3.20 -4.97 -4.45
N ALA A 204 -2.00 -4.43 -4.25
CA ALA A 204 -1.03 -4.22 -5.31
C ALA A 204 0.26 -4.99 -4.99
N MET A 205 0.87 -5.57 -6.02
CA MET A 205 2.19 -6.18 -5.94
C MET A 205 3.12 -5.35 -6.82
N ASP A 206 4.14 -4.74 -6.23
CA ASP A 206 5.13 -3.95 -6.94
C ASP A 206 6.29 -4.83 -7.38
N TRP A 207 6.75 -4.62 -8.60
CA TRP A 207 7.71 -5.47 -9.30
C TRP A 207 8.83 -4.61 -9.86
N GLY A 208 10.06 -5.11 -9.73
CA GLY A 208 11.24 -4.49 -10.28
C GLY A 208 11.91 -5.45 -11.25
N VAL A 209 12.47 -4.91 -12.34
CA VAL A 209 13.35 -5.64 -13.25
C VAL A 209 14.77 -5.15 -13.03
N THR A 210 15.69 -6.06 -12.72
CA THR A 210 17.12 -5.73 -12.52
C THR A 210 17.81 -5.45 -13.86
N GLU A 211 19.02 -4.88 -13.83
CA GLU A 211 19.84 -4.72 -15.04
C GLU A 211 20.15 -6.06 -15.73
N ALA A 212 20.17 -7.17 -14.97
CA ALA A 212 20.35 -8.52 -15.49
C ALA A 212 19.06 -9.13 -16.09
N GLY A 213 17.93 -8.40 -16.05
CA GLY A 213 16.63 -8.86 -16.54
C GLY A 213 15.83 -9.70 -15.56
N GLU A 214 16.27 -9.83 -14.31
CA GLU A 214 15.53 -10.60 -13.29
C GLU A 214 14.32 -9.81 -12.80
N THR A 215 13.17 -10.46 -12.71
CA THR A 215 11.95 -9.86 -12.16
C THR A 215 11.82 -10.19 -10.68
N LEU A 216 11.83 -9.20 -9.81
CA LEU A 216 11.76 -9.38 -8.37
C LEU A 216 10.55 -8.63 -7.77
N LEU A 217 9.96 -9.20 -6.74
CA LEU A 217 8.90 -8.55 -5.96
C LEU A 217 9.52 -7.47 -5.08
N VAL A 218 9.06 -6.23 -5.26
CA VAL A 218 9.49 -5.06 -4.47
C VAL A 218 8.73 -5.03 -3.15
N GLU A 219 7.41 -4.99 -3.19
CA GLU A 219 6.56 -5.02 -2.00
C GLU A 219 5.10 -5.33 -2.35
N VAL A 220 4.31 -5.69 -1.34
CA VAL A 220 2.86 -5.83 -1.42
C VAL A 220 2.20 -4.70 -0.66
N ASN A 221 1.35 -3.95 -1.36
CA ASN A 221 0.61 -2.82 -0.84
C ASN A 221 -0.88 -3.16 -0.70
N ASP A 222 -1.52 -2.70 0.38
CA ASP A 222 -2.95 -2.93 0.63
C ASP A 222 -3.84 -2.00 -0.23
N ALA A 223 -4.96 -2.52 -0.75
CA ALA A 223 -5.85 -1.80 -1.65
C ALA A 223 -6.58 -0.60 -1.05
N PHE A 224 -6.72 -0.51 0.27
CA PHE A 224 -7.51 0.56 0.91
C PHE A 224 -6.91 1.97 0.74
N ALA A 225 -5.64 2.09 0.37
CA ALA A 225 -4.95 3.36 0.16
C ALA A 225 -3.87 3.27 -0.93
N LEU A 226 -4.21 2.70 -2.10
CA LEU A 226 -3.30 2.60 -3.24
C LEU A 226 -3.25 3.90 -4.05
N GLY A 227 -2.11 4.14 -4.71
CA GLY A 227 -2.10 4.99 -5.90
C GLY A 227 -2.71 4.25 -7.09
N ALA A 228 -3.37 4.98 -7.99
CA ALA A 228 -4.05 4.38 -9.14
C ALA A 228 -3.08 3.87 -10.24
N TYR A 229 -1.92 4.52 -10.47
CA TYR A 229 -0.92 4.09 -11.46
C TYR A 229 -1.49 3.65 -12.83
N GLY A 230 -2.48 4.38 -13.32
CA GLY A 230 -3.11 4.15 -14.63
C GLY A 230 -4.25 3.13 -14.66
N ILE A 231 -4.62 2.50 -13.54
CA ILE A 231 -5.79 1.61 -13.52
C ILE A 231 -7.08 2.40 -13.80
N ARG A 232 -8.01 1.79 -14.55
CA ARG A 232 -9.33 2.39 -14.80
C ARG A 232 -10.03 2.69 -13.48
N GLY A 233 -10.48 3.92 -13.29
CA GLY A 233 -11.01 4.37 -12.00
C GLY A 233 -12.24 3.62 -11.48
N SER A 234 -13.06 3.06 -12.38
CA SER A 234 -14.16 2.17 -11.98
C SER A 234 -13.67 0.85 -11.38
N ILE A 235 -12.56 0.28 -11.85
CA ILE A 235 -11.93 -0.90 -11.26
C ILE A 235 -11.20 -0.51 -9.97
N TYR A 236 -10.47 0.62 -9.98
CA TYR A 236 -9.77 1.16 -8.82
C TYR A 236 -10.69 1.32 -7.60
N THR A 237 -11.81 2.01 -7.78
CA THR A 237 -12.76 2.22 -6.67
C THR A 237 -13.47 0.93 -6.28
N ALA A 238 -13.63 -0.04 -7.19
CA ALA A 238 -14.20 -1.36 -6.88
C ALA A 238 -13.23 -2.17 -5.99
N MET A 239 -11.92 -2.06 -6.24
CA MET A 239 -10.88 -2.63 -5.39
C MET A 239 -10.89 -2.02 -3.98
N ILE A 240 -10.95 -0.68 -3.89
CA ILE A 240 -11.05 0.02 -2.59
C ILE A 240 -12.26 -0.47 -1.81
N GLU A 241 -13.43 -0.52 -2.45
CA GLU A 241 -14.66 -0.93 -1.80
C GLU A 241 -14.62 -2.40 -1.35
N ALA A 242 -14.22 -3.32 -2.22
CA ALA A 242 -14.12 -4.72 -1.86
C ALA A 242 -13.18 -4.91 -0.68
N ARG A 243 -12.03 -4.23 -0.68
CA ARG A 243 -11.08 -4.28 0.44
C ARG A 243 -11.65 -3.65 1.71
N TRP A 244 -12.32 -2.50 1.62
CA TRP A 244 -13.00 -1.88 2.77
C TRP A 244 -14.04 -2.82 3.38
N ARG A 245 -14.88 -3.46 2.56
CA ARG A 245 -15.87 -4.45 3.02
C ARG A 245 -15.19 -5.62 3.72
N GLN A 246 -14.11 -6.17 3.15
CA GLN A 246 -13.33 -7.24 3.77
C GLN A 246 -12.78 -6.82 5.15
N LEU A 247 -12.26 -5.60 5.29
CA LEU A 247 -11.76 -5.06 6.56
C LEU A 247 -12.88 -4.82 7.59
N MET A 248 -14.06 -4.46 7.12
CA MET A 248 -15.26 -4.31 7.94
C MET A 248 -15.91 -5.66 8.31
N GLY A 249 -15.35 -6.79 7.87
CA GLY A 249 -15.93 -8.12 8.11
C GLY A 249 -17.25 -8.36 7.38
N LEU A 250 -17.47 -7.65 6.26
CA LEU A 250 -18.66 -7.74 5.43
C LEU A 250 -18.39 -8.64 4.22
N ALA A 251 -19.43 -9.30 3.71
CA ALA A 251 -19.32 -10.11 2.50
C ALA A 251 -18.94 -9.24 1.28
N ASP A 252 -18.17 -9.81 0.36
CA ASP A 252 -17.94 -9.22 -0.97
C ASP A 252 -19.30 -9.06 -1.67
N ASN A 253 -19.52 -7.90 -2.29
CA ASN A 253 -20.76 -7.56 -3.00
C ASN A 253 -20.65 -7.73 -4.52
N GLY A 254 -19.56 -8.33 -5.02
CA GLY A 254 -19.37 -8.62 -6.45
C GLY A 254 -19.15 -7.38 -7.31
N VAL A 255 -18.92 -6.20 -6.70
CA VAL A 255 -18.77 -4.98 -7.47
C VAL A 255 -17.53 -5.04 -8.36
N GLY A 256 -17.68 -4.72 -9.63
CA GLY A 256 -16.60 -4.80 -10.61
C GLY A 256 -16.30 -6.19 -11.17
N GLU A 257 -17.07 -7.25 -10.85
CA GLU A 257 -16.90 -8.56 -11.51
C GLU A 257 -17.11 -8.47 -13.03
N TRP A 258 -18.09 -7.69 -13.48
CA TRP A 258 -18.39 -7.43 -14.89
C TRP A 258 -17.32 -6.59 -15.61
N LEU A 259 -16.46 -5.89 -14.86
CA LEU A 259 -15.41 -5.03 -15.39
C LEU A 259 -14.12 -5.81 -15.71
N SER A 260 -14.11 -7.10 -15.42
CA SER A 260 -12.97 -8.03 -15.59
C SER A 260 -13.17 -9.06 -16.71
N MET A 261 -14.27 -8.95 -17.47
CA MET A 261 -14.49 -9.60 -18.77
C MET A 261 -14.08 -8.63 -19.89
#